data_AF-A0A2N2GHH8-F1
#
_entry.id   AF-A0A2N2GHH8-F1
#
_cell.length_a   1.000
_cell.length_b   1.000
_cell.length_c   1.000
_cell.angle_alpha   90.00
_cell.angle_beta   90.00
_cell.angle_gamma   90.00
#
_symmetry.space_group_name_H-M   'P 1'
#
loop_
_entity.id
_entity.type
_entity.pdbx_description
1 polymer ?
#
loop_
_entity_poly.entity_id
_entity_poly.type
_entity_poly.pdbx_seq_one_letter_code
_entity_poly.pdbx_strand_id
1 'polypeptide(L)'
;MENRQESQLSNQEKTLIGMGAAMGAGCRTCADKLYNGAVSLNIPKAEMLKAFLLGLDAKAAAVKTMRDKVSALMDGQAGDAADFSENLTSMIRIASFVAANSAPDCLAEIREVMPKGLTGEQIQLCLATAKMVRTHAMGFSDKEISDKFCCHETDIQGACGCGTTNTKGASACSCG
;
A
#
# COMPACT_ATOMS: atom_id res chain seq x y z
N MET A 1 19.53 -12.51 30.43
CA MET A 1 19.32 -11.43 29.45
C MET A 1 20.11 -11.82 28.21
N GLU A 2 19.50 -12.66 27.37
CA GLU A 2 20.11 -13.07 26.11
C GLU A 2 19.99 -11.93 25.11
N ASN A 3 21.14 -11.47 24.62
CA ASN A 3 21.22 -10.53 23.50
C ASN A 3 20.45 -11.12 22.31
N ARG A 4 19.26 -10.60 22.01
CA ARG A 4 18.70 -10.68 20.65
C ARG A 4 19.72 -9.98 19.76
N GLN A 5 20.59 -10.74 19.10
CA GLN A 5 21.36 -10.25 17.95
C GLN A 5 20.32 -9.87 16.89
N GLU A 6 19.83 -8.63 16.94
CA GLU A 6 19.27 -7.98 15.77
C GLU A 6 20.31 -8.14 14.67
N SER A 7 19.97 -8.86 13.60
CA SER A 7 20.82 -8.92 12.41
C SER A 7 20.96 -7.48 11.90
N GLN A 8 22.06 -6.81 12.25
CA GLN A 8 22.26 -5.41 11.90
C GLN A 8 22.59 -5.34 10.40
N LEU A 9 21.54 -5.12 9.60
CA LEU A 9 21.70 -4.81 8.18
C LEU A 9 22.61 -3.58 8.01
N SER A 10 23.56 -3.69 7.10
CA SER A 10 24.43 -2.60 6.68
C SER A 10 23.63 -1.47 6.03
N ASN A 11 24.21 -0.27 5.98
CA ASN A 11 23.58 0.87 5.29
C ASN A 11 23.40 0.61 3.79
N GLN A 12 24.28 -0.21 3.18
CA GLN A 12 24.15 -0.62 1.79
C GLN A 12 22.93 -1.51 1.59
N GLU A 13 22.76 -2.53 2.44
CA GLU A 13 21.60 -3.43 2.39
C GLU A 13 20.28 -2.69 2.62
N LYS A 14 20.23 -1.80 3.63
CA LYS A 14 19.05 -0.96 3.89
C LYS A 14 18.70 -0.08 2.68
N THR A 15 19.71 0.45 1.99
CA THR A 15 19.51 1.24 0.77
C THR A 15 18.94 0.40 -0.36
N LEU A 16 19.49 -0.81 -0.60
CA LEU A 16 18.99 -1.74 -1.61
C LEU A 16 17.54 -2.17 -1.33
N ILE A 17 17.19 -2.46 -0.07
CA ILE A 17 15.81 -2.75 0.35
C ILE A 17 14.90 -1.55 0.01
N GLY A 18 15.34 -0.34 0.38
CA GLY A 18 14.61 0.88 0.06
C GLY A 18 14.39 1.07 -1.44
N MET A 19 15.42 0.81 -2.27
CA MET A 19 15.33 0.92 -3.73
C MET A 19 14.26 -0.01 -4.30
N GLY A 20 14.25 -1.28 -3.88
CA GLY A 20 13.23 -2.25 -4.28
C GLY A 20 11.83 -1.81 -3.83
N ALA A 21 11.68 -1.38 -2.58
CA ALA A 21 10.41 -0.90 -2.05
C ALA A 21 9.88 0.34 -2.80
N ALA A 22 10.75 1.29 -3.14
CA ALA A 22 10.38 2.49 -3.88
C ALA A 22 9.83 2.17 -5.28
N MET A 23 10.47 1.24 -6.00
CA MET A 23 9.98 0.78 -7.31
C MET A 23 8.68 -0.02 -7.17
N GLY A 24 8.60 -0.92 -6.20
CA GLY A 24 7.38 -1.68 -5.93
C GLY A 24 6.18 -0.79 -5.60
N ALA A 25 6.41 0.30 -4.88
CA ALA A 25 5.41 1.30 -4.53
C ALA A 25 5.05 2.26 -5.69
N GLY A 26 5.80 2.27 -6.80
CA GLY A 26 5.65 3.22 -7.90
C GLY A 26 6.14 4.64 -7.58
N CYS A 27 6.95 4.83 -6.54
CA CYS A 27 7.43 6.16 -6.12
C CYS A 27 8.76 6.53 -6.82
N ARG A 28 8.67 7.15 -8.01
CA ARG A 28 9.86 7.59 -8.78
C ARG A 28 10.77 8.54 -7.99
N THR A 29 10.21 9.53 -7.30
CA THR A 29 10.99 10.46 -6.48
C THR A 29 11.74 9.76 -5.34
N CYS A 30 11.15 8.70 -4.76
CA CYS A 30 11.82 7.88 -3.76
C CYS A 30 12.97 7.09 -4.40
N ALA A 31 12.73 6.48 -5.57
CA ALA A 31 13.72 5.73 -6.32
C ALA A 31 14.94 6.60 -6.70
N ASP A 32 14.70 7.83 -7.18
CA ASP A 32 15.77 8.78 -7.53
C ASP A 32 16.64 9.13 -6.32
N LYS A 33 16.01 9.42 -5.17
CA LYS A 33 16.71 9.75 -3.92
C LYS A 33 17.56 8.56 -3.43
N LEU A 34 16.99 7.36 -3.46
CA LEU A 34 17.68 6.14 -3.03
C LEU A 34 18.80 5.73 -3.99
N TYR A 35 18.62 5.94 -5.30
CA TYR A 35 19.68 5.74 -6.29
C TYR A 35 20.89 6.64 -6.00
N ASN A 36 20.65 7.94 -5.76
CA ASN A 36 21.73 8.87 -5.43
C ASN A 36 22.43 8.49 -4.12
N GLY A 37 21.66 8.05 -3.11
CA GLY A 37 22.23 7.51 -1.87
C GLY A 37 23.08 6.26 -2.09
N ALA A 38 22.63 5.34 -2.93
CA ALA A 38 23.37 4.13 -3.29
C ALA A 38 24.69 4.46 -4.01
N VAL A 39 24.67 5.47 -4.90
CA VAL A 39 25.88 5.95 -5.59
C VAL A 39 26.88 6.51 -4.57
N SER A 40 26.43 7.30 -3.60
CA SER A 40 27.30 7.82 -2.52
C SER A 40 27.87 6.71 -1.63
N LEU A 41 27.19 5.57 -1.51
CA LEU A 41 27.65 4.39 -0.78
C LEU A 41 28.53 3.44 -1.61
N ASN A 42 28.88 3.83 -2.84
CA ASN A 42 29.66 3.02 -3.79
C ASN A 42 29.07 1.64 -4.05
N ILE A 43 27.74 1.50 -4.02
CA ILE A 43 27.07 0.24 -4.34
C ILE A 43 27.25 -0.05 -5.84
N PRO A 44 27.57 -1.29 -6.25
CA PRO A 44 27.69 -1.63 -7.67
C PRO A 44 26.37 -1.44 -8.44
N LYS A 45 26.44 -0.89 -9.65
CA LYS A 45 25.25 -0.68 -10.52
C LYS A 45 24.46 -1.98 -10.77
N ALA A 46 25.13 -3.13 -10.81
CA ALA A 46 24.48 -4.43 -10.98
C ALA A 46 23.57 -4.78 -9.78
N GLU A 47 23.98 -4.44 -8.56
CA GLU A 47 23.18 -4.67 -7.35
C GLU A 47 22.01 -3.70 -7.28
N MET A 48 22.23 -2.43 -7.61
CA MET A 48 21.17 -1.43 -7.73
C MET A 48 20.10 -1.87 -8.74
N LEU A 49 20.53 -2.31 -9.93
CA LEU A 49 19.63 -2.80 -10.98
C LEU A 49 18.85 -4.01 -10.49
N LYS A 50 19.52 -4.97 -9.84
CA LYS A 50 18.86 -6.15 -9.28
C LYS A 50 17.80 -5.77 -8.25
N ALA A 51 18.08 -4.81 -7.36
CA ALA A 51 17.10 -4.33 -6.38
C ALA A 51 15.87 -3.70 -7.05
N PHE A 52 16.06 -2.88 -8.08
CA PHE A 52 14.95 -2.31 -8.84
C PHE A 52 14.10 -3.36 -9.56
N LEU A 53 14.74 -4.34 -10.20
CA LEU A 53 14.04 -5.43 -10.89
C LEU A 53 13.22 -6.27 -9.90
N LEU A 54 13.79 -6.61 -8.73
CA LEU A 54 13.05 -7.31 -7.68
C LEU A 54 11.82 -6.53 -7.19
N GLY A 55 11.93 -5.20 -7.07
CA GLY A 55 10.79 -4.34 -6.74
C GLY A 55 9.69 -4.36 -7.80
N LEU A 56 10.07 -4.33 -9.09
CA LEU A 56 9.13 -4.42 -10.21
C LEU A 56 8.46 -5.79 -10.29
N ASP A 57 9.22 -6.87 -10.08
CA ASP A 57 8.69 -8.23 -10.07
C ASP A 57 7.68 -8.42 -8.92
N ALA A 58 8.00 -7.89 -7.72
CA ALA A 58 7.08 -7.89 -6.58
C ALA A 58 5.80 -7.11 -6.88
N LYS A 59 5.90 -5.96 -7.58
CA LYS A 59 4.72 -5.20 -8.03
C LYS A 59 3.88 -5.99 -9.02
N ALA A 60 4.50 -6.67 -9.98
CA ALA A 60 3.79 -7.50 -10.95
C ALA A 60 3.04 -8.66 -10.25
N ALA A 61 3.67 -9.30 -9.27
CA ALA A 61 3.05 -10.32 -8.44
C ALA A 61 1.85 -9.76 -7.64
N ALA A 62 1.99 -8.57 -7.04
CA ALA A 62 0.87 -7.92 -6.34
C ALA A 62 -0.29 -7.60 -7.28
N VAL A 63 -0.01 -7.16 -8.52
CA VAL A 63 -1.05 -6.95 -9.56
C VAL A 63 -1.77 -8.25 -9.90
N LYS A 64 -1.07 -9.39 -9.95
CA LYS A 64 -1.70 -10.69 -10.13
C LYS A 64 -2.68 -10.98 -8.98
N THR A 65 -2.26 -10.83 -7.72
CA THR A 65 -3.14 -11.01 -6.55
C THR A 65 -4.37 -10.09 -6.60
N MET A 66 -4.21 -8.85 -7.05
CA MET A 66 -5.34 -7.92 -7.23
C MET A 66 -6.31 -8.40 -8.32
N ARG A 67 -5.82 -8.96 -9.43
CA ARG A 67 -6.68 -9.55 -10.48
C ARG A 67 -7.42 -10.80 -9.99
N ASP A 68 -6.76 -11.63 -9.20
CA ASP A 68 -7.40 -12.81 -8.59
C ASP A 68 -8.52 -12.35 -7.63
N LYS A 69 -8.29 -11.26 -6.87
CA LYS A 69 -9.32 -10.65 -6.02
C LYS A 69 -10.50 -10.09 -6.82
N VAL A 70 -10.25 -9.42 -7.95
CA VAL A 70 -11.33 -8.96 -8.85
C VAL A 70 -12.15 -10.15 -9.33
N SER A 71 -11.49 -11.22 -9.78
CA SER A 71 -12.15 -12.44 -10.24
C SER A 71 -13.01 -13.07 -9.15
N ALA A 72 -12.52 -13.11 -7.91
CA ALA A 72 -13.27 -13.62 -6.77
C ALA A 72 -14.45 -12.73 -6.36
N LEU A 73 -14.32 -11.40 -6.48
CA LEU A 73 -15.42 -10.46 -6.18
C LEU A 73 -16.54 -10.52 -7.23
N MET A 74 -16.19 -10.84 -8.47
CA MET A 74 -17.12 -10.90 -9.61
C MET A 74 -17.57 -12.34 -9.91
N ASP A 75 -17.41 -13.29 -8.99
CA ASP A 75 -17.78 -14.70 -9.14
C ASP A 75 -17.25 -15.37 -10.43
N GLY A 76 -16.04 -15.00 -10.85
CA GLY A 76 -15.43 -15.50 -12.08
C GLY A 76 -16.13 -15.04 -13.36
N GLN A 77 -17.09 -14.12 -13.28
CA GLN A 77 -17.69 -13.51 -14.46
C GLN A 77 -16.63 -12.65 -15.16
N ALA A 78 -16.14 -13.16 -16.29
CA ALA A 78 -15.62 -12.32 -17.35
C ALA A 78 -16.84 -11.67 -18.04
N GLY A 79 -17.51 -10.75 -17.34
CA GLY A 79 -18.68 -10.06 -17.89
C GLY A 79 -18.30 -9.28 -19.14
N ASP A 80 -19.23 -9.18 -20.09
CA ASP A 80 -19.14 -8.21 -21.18
C ASP A 80 -18.92 -6.83 -20.54
N ALA A 81 -17.84 -6.15 -20.97
CA ALA A 81 -17.49 -4.86 -20.40
C ALA A 81 -18.68 -3.91 -20.58
N ALA A 82 -19.30 -3.51 -19.47
CA ALA A 82 -20.34 -2.49 -19.49
C ALA A 82 -19.76 -1.23 -20.14
N ASP A 83 -20.49 -0.67 -21.11
CA ASP A 83 -20.05 0.53 -21.81
C ASP A 83 -20.21 1.73 -20.87
N PHE A 84 -19.12 2.15 -20.25
CA PHE A 84 -19.07 3.34 -19.42
C PHE A 84 -18.94 4.59 -20.30
N SER A 85 -19.54 5.69 -19.87
CA SER A 85 -19.26 6.98 -20.50
C SER A 85 -17.75 7.27 -20.47
N GLU A 86 -17.26 7.93 -21.53
CA GLU A 86 -15.83 8.29 -21.62
C GLU A 86 -15.36 9.08 -20.39
N ASN A 87 -16.21 9.96 -19.85
CA ASN A 87 -15.93 10.72 -18.64
C ASN A 87 -15.75 9.81 -17.41
N LEU A 88 -16.64 8.85 -17.20
CA LEU A 88 -16.53 7.93 -16.07
C LEU A 88 -15.26 7.06 -16.20
N THR A 89 -14.98 6.55 -17.40
CA THR A 89 -13.75 5.79 -17.70
C THR A 89 -12.51 6.61 -17.38
N SER A 90 -12.48 7.87 -17.81
CA SER A 90 -11.38 8.81 -17.56
C SER A 90 -11.18 9.10 -16.07
N MET A 91 -12.28 9.33 -15.34
CA MET A 91 -12.24 9.55 -13.89
C MET A 91 -11.70 8.33 -13.13
N ILE A 92 -12.13 7.12 -13.52
CA ILE A 92 -11.62 5.86 -12.97
C ILE A 92 -10.11 5.74 -13.21
N ARG A 93 -9.63 6.06 -14.42
CA ARG A 93 -8.19 6.03 -14.76
C ARG A 93 -7.39 7.03 -13.94
N ILE A 94 -7.84 8.29 -13.86
CA ILE A 94 -7.18 9.33 -13.06
C ILE A 94 -7.06 8.90 -11.60
N ALA A 95 -8.17 8.46 -10.98
CA ALA A 95 -8.15 8.00 -9.59
C ALA A 95 -7.21 6.80 -9.40
N SER A 96 -7.20 5.85 -10.36
CA SER A 96 -6.34 4.67 -10.33
C SER A 96 -4.85 5.03 -10.45
N PHE A 97 -4.47 5.93 -11.36
CA PHE A 97 -3.08 6.37 -11.51
C PHE A 97 -2.57 7.08 -10.26
N VAL A 98 -3.41 7.89 -9.62
CA VAL A 98 -3.08 8.55 -8.35
C VAL A 98 -2.89 7.52 -7.24
N ALA A 99 -3.79 6.53 -7.14
CA ALA A 99 -3.70 5.45 -6.16
C ALA A 99 -2.44 4.59 -6.38
N ALA A 100 -2.03 4.40 -7.63
CA ALA A 100 -0.83 3.68 -8.02
C ALA A 100 0.48 4.50 -7.90
N ASN A 101 0.42 5.74 -7.40
CA ASN A 101 1.54 6.70 -7.34
C ASN A 101 2.15 7.07 -8.71
N SER A 102 1.41 6.88 -9.82
CA SER A 102 1.88 7.26 -11.15
C SER A 102 1.45 8.67 -11.52
N ALA A 103 2.22 9.65 -11.05
CA ALA A 103 2.01 11.06 -11.41
C ALA A 103 2.08 11.34 -12.94
N PRO A 104 3.01 10.75 -13.73
CA PRO A 104 3.07 11.00 -15.17
C PRO A 104 1.82 10.55 -15.90
N ASP A 105 1.35 9.34 -15.61
CA ASP A 105 0.20 8.76 -16.29
C ASP A 105 -1.08 9.51 -15.91
N CYS A 106 -1.22 9.89 -14.63
CA CYS A 106 -2.29 10.76 -14.17
C CYS A 106 -2.31 12.11 -14.91
N LEU A 107 -1.14 12.77 -15.01
CA LEU A 107 -1.04 14.06 -15.71
C LEU A 107 -1.28 13.92 -17.22
N ALA A 108 -0.86 12.80 -17.83
CA ALA A 108 -1.14 12.51 -19.23
C ALA A 108 -2.64 12.35 -19.48
N GLU A 109 -3.33 11.56 -18.65
CA GLU A 109 -4.78 11.36 -18.72
C GLU A 109 -5.52 12.69 -18.54
N ILE A 110 -5.18 13.48 -17.51
CA ILE A 110 -5.79 14.79 -17.25
C ILE A 110 -5.67 15.73 -18.46
N ARG A 111 -4.48 15.79 -19.08
CA ARG A 111 -4.24 16.64 -20.26
C ARG A 111 -5.08 16.21 -21.46
N GLU A 112 -5.31 14.91 -21.60
CA GLU A 112 -6.13 14.37 -22.69
C GLU A 112 -7.63 14.68 -22.51
N VAL A 113 -8.13 14.62 -21.27
CA VAL A 113 -9.58 14.61 -21.01
C VAL A 113 -10.14 15.98 -20.59
N MET A 114 -9.31 16.90 -20.09
CA MET A 114 -9.76 18.26 -19.78
C MET A 114 -10.34 19.00 -21.00
N PRO A 115 -9.73 18.96 -22.20
CA PRO A 115 -10.32 19.56 -23.40
C PRO A 115 -11.65 18.91 -23.84
N LYS A 116 -11.90 17.67 -23.42
CA LYS A 116 -13.12 16.89 -23.73
C LYS A 116 -14.28 17.20 -22.76
N GLY A 117 -14.08 18.12 -21.81
CA GLY A 117 -15.14 18.61 -20.92
C GLY A 117 -15.09 18.08 -19.49
N LEU A 118 -14.06 17.33 -19.10
CA LEU A 118 -13.88 16.94 -17.70
C LEU A 118 -13.49 18.16 -16.85
N THR A 119 -14.26 18.44 -15.80
CA THR A 119 -14.09 19.66 -15.00
C THR A 119 -12.99 19.52 -13.95
N GLY A 120 -12.47 20.66 -13.48
CA GLY A 120 -11.52 20.69 -12.37
C GLY A 120 -12.07 20.06 -11.09
N GLU A 121 -13.36 20.24 -10.81
CA GLU A 121 -14.03 19.66 -9.63
C GLU A 121 -14.08 18.13 -9.71
N GLN A 122 -14.36 17.56 -10.88
CA GLN A 122 -14.34 16.11 -11.10
C GLN A 122 -12.93 15.53 -10.91
N ILE A 123 -11.90 16.24 -11.39
CA ILE A 123 -10.51 15.85 -11.16
C ILE A 123 -10.18 15.89 -9.66
N GLN A 124 -10.56 16.95 -8.95
CA GLN A 124 -10.35 17.06 -7.50
C GLN A 124 -11.04 15.93 -6.72
N LEU A 125 -12.26 15.54 -7.12
CA LEU A 125 -12.93 14.38 -6.57
C LEU A 125 -12.12 13.10 -6.77
N CYS A 126 -11.57 12.86 -7.97
CA CYS A 126 -10.71 11.70 -8.23
C CYS A 126 -9.46 11.69 -7.35
N LEU A 127 -8.80 12.85 -7.21
CA LEU A 127 -7.61 12.99 -6.36
C LEU A 127 -7.93 12.71 -4.89
N ALA A 128 -9.04 13.25 -4.38
CA ALA A 128 -9.47 13.07 -2.99
C ALA A 128 -9.79 11.61 -2.68
N THR A 129 -10.59 10.95 -3.54
CA THR A 129 -10.93 9.53 -3.40
C THR A 129 -9.68 8.67 -3.42
N ALA A 130 -8.77 8.88 -4.38
CA ALA A 130 -7.54 8.09 -4.48
C ALA A 130 -6.58 8.31 -3.29
N LYS A 131 -6.53 9.52 -2.73
CA LYS A 131 -5.75 9.81 -1.51
C LYS A 131 -6.33 9.04 -0.31
N MET A 132 -7.64 9.07 -0.13
CA MET A 132 -8.32 8.33 0.93
C MET A 132 -8.04 6.81 0.83
N VAL A 133 -8.20 6.23 -0.37
CA VAL A 133 -7.92 4.80 -0.61
C VAL A 133 -6.47 4.44 -0.27
N ARG A 134 -5.48 5.26 -0.66
CA ARG A 134 -4.07 5.01 -0.32
C ARG A 134 -3.82 5.00 1.18
N THR A 135 -4.40 5.96 1.91
CA THR A 135 -4.24 6.03 3.37
C THR A 135 -4.83 4.79 4.05
N HIS A 136 -6.00 4.33 3.62
CA HIS A 136 -6.60 3.11 4.17
C HIS A 136 -5.83 1.84 3.77
N ALA A 137 -5.38 1.74 2.52
CA ALA A 137 -4.63 0.58 2.03
C ALA A 137 -3.36 0.33 2.84
N MET A 138 -2.63 1.40 3.20
CA MET A 138 -1.48 1.31 4.10
C MET A 138 -1.87 0.74 5.47
N GLY A 139 -2.90 1.30 6.11
CA GLY A 139 -3.35 0.83 7.43
C GLY A 139 -3.88 -0.61 7.44
N PHE A 140 -4.58 -1.05 6.39
CA PHE A 140 -5.05 -2.43 6.27
C PHE A 140 -3.89 -3.40 6.04
N SER A 141 -2.96 -3.05 5.15
CA SER A 141 -1.77 -3.88 4.89
C SER A 141 -0.93 -4.05 6.16
N ASP A 142 -0.68 -2.96 6.89
CA ASP A 142 0.08 -3.02 8.13
C ASP A 142 -0.59 -3.93 9.17
N LYS A 143 -1.91 -3.81 9.33
CA LYS A 143 -2.69 -4.68 10.23
C LYS A 143 -2.63 -6.15 9.82
N GLU A 144 -2.88 -6.48 8.55
CA GLU A 144 -2.85 -7.87 8.06
C GLU A 144 -1.47 -8.53 8.21
N ILE A 145 -0.40 -7.74 8.03
CA ILE A 145 0.98 -8.17 8.27
C ILE A 145 1.19 -8.36 9.77
N SER A 146 0.91 -7.35 10.60
CA SER A 146 1.08 -7.41 12.05
C SER A 146 0.32 -8.57 12.69
N ASP A 147 -0.92 -8.83 12.28
CA ASP A 147 -1.71 -9.95 12.80
C ASP A 147 -1.00 -11.31 12.57
N LYS A 148 -0.22 -11.45 11.50
CA LYS A 148 0.56 -12.68 11.23
C LYS A 148 1.87 -12.76 12.00
N PHE A 149 2.48 -11.64 12.35
CA PHE A 149 3.76 -11.61 13.07
C PHE A 149 3.58 -11.50 14.60
N CYS A 150 2.44 -10.97 15.08
CA CYS A 150 2.12 -10.87 16.51
C CYS A 150 1.57 -12.18 17.11
N CYS A 151 1.22 -13.19 16.30
CA CYS A 151 0.85 -14.54 16.77
C CYS A 151 2.05 -15.41 17.22
N HIS A 152 3.27 -14.85 17.31
CA HIS A 152 4.44 -15.54 17.87
C HIS A 152 4.91 -15.00 19.22
N GLU A 153 4.14 -14.10 19.85
CA GLU A 153 4.36 -13.67 21.23
C GLU A 153 3.08 -13.84 22.06
N THR A 154 2.73 -15.08 22.41
CA THR A 154 2.02 -15.44 23.67
C THR A 154 1.78 -16.95 23.76
N ASP A 155 2.85 -17.71 24.03
CA ASP A 155 2.73 -19.04 24.65
C ASP A 155 3.93 -19.28 25.59
N ILE A 156 4.14 -18.36 26.53
CA ILE A 156 4.84 -18.64 27.80
C ILE A 156 4.07 -17.93 28.92
N GLN A 157 3.20 -18.72 29.55
CA GLN A 157 2.83 -18.71 30.98
C GLN A 157 2.89 -17.38 31.74
N GLY A 158 1.71 -16.81 31.95
CA GLY A 158 1.38 -16.01 33.13
C GLY A 158 0.09 -16.53 33.74
N ALA A 159 0.21 -17.51 34.63
CA ALA A 159 -0.91 -17.97 35.46
C ALA A 159 -1.38 -16.84 36.39
N CYS A 160 -2.62 -16.39 36.20
CA CYS A 160 -3.50 -15.87 37.25
C CYS A 160 -4.90 -15.88 36.61
N GLY A 161 -5.76 -16.86 36.88
CA GLY A 161 -6.48 -16.95 38.14
C GLY A 161 -7.95 -16.72 37.83
N CYS A 162 -8.72 -17.80 37.86
CA CYS A 162 -10.16 -17.96 37.64
C CYS A 162 -11.07 -16.80 38.10
N GLY A 163 -12.23 -16.66 37.44
CA GLY A 163 -13.38 -16.02 38.08
C GLY A 163 -14.52 -15.57 37.16
N THR A 164 -15.27 -16.52 36.60
CA THR A 164 -16.63 -16.31 36.06
C THR A 164 -17.55 -15.64 37.07
N THR A 165 -18.36 -14.65 36.65
CA THR A 165 -19.85 -14.66 36.58
C THR A 165 -20.47 -13.26 36.65
N ASN A 166 -21.18 -12.90 35.58
CA ASN A 166 -22.60 -12.49 35.54
C ASN A 166 -23.15 -11.28 36.33
N THR A 167 -24.05 -10.57 35.62
CA THR A 167 -25.21 -9.75 36.06
C THR A 167 -25.12 -8.21 36.11
N LYS A 168 -25.97 -7.62 35.24
CA LYS A 168 -26.88 -6.46 35.39
C LYS A 168 -26.62 -5.44 36.50
N GLY A 169 -26.65 -4.16 36.10
CA GLY A 169 -26.99 -3.05 36.99
C GLY A 169 -27.02 -1.72 36.28
N ALA A 170 -28.20 -1.27 35.87
CA ALA A 170 -28.46 0.16 35.66
C ALA A 170 -28.40 0.88 37.00
N SER A 171 -27.90 2.12 37.03
CA SER A 171 -28.47 3.25 37.79
C SER A 171 -27.48 4.42 37.85
N ALA A 172 -28.05 5.62 37.78
CA ALA A 172 -27.41 6.92 37.91
C ALA A 172 -26.82 7.20 39.30
N CYS A 173 -25.91 8.20 39.34
CA CYS A 173 -25.67 9.29 40.33
C CYS A 173 -24.25 9.83 40.06
N SER A 174 -24.02 11.08 39.63
CA SER A 174 -24.16 12.36 40.35
C SER A 174 -23.41 12.38 41.70
N CYS A 175 -22.33 13.18 41.74
CA CYS A 175 -21.92 14.13 42.79
C CYS A 175 -20.39 14.17 42.96
N GLY A 176 -19.84 15.39 42.91
CA GLY A 176 -18.44 15.73 43.19
C GLY A 176 -17.96 16.86 42.30
#